data_AF-A0A2S9GIR4-F1
#
_entry.id   AF-A0A2S9GIR4-F1
#
_cell.length_a   1.000
_cell.length_b   1.000
_cell.length_c   1.000
_cell.angle_alpha   90.00
_cell.angle_beta   90.00
_cell.angle_gamma   90.00
#
_symmetry.space_group_name_H-M   'P 1'
#
loop_
_entity.id
_entity.type
_entity.pdbx_description
1 polymer ?
#
loop_
_entity_poly.entity_id
_entity_poly.type
_entity_poly.pdbx_seq_one_letter_code
_entity_poly.pdbx_strand_id
1 'polypeptide(L)'
;RLGSETNIATAVAAFWLIWFVNLTVPLAIRSMARAMGTYAARSHADPLTGLLNRRGFADAVRRRLTGTPDADSHLGLLMVDLDD
;
A
#
# COMPACT_ATOMS: atom_id res chain seq x y z
N ARG A 1 -42.17 -28.62 -14.85
CA ARG A 1 -40.86 -28.35 -15.50
C ARG A 1 -40.44 -26.87 -15.44
N LEU A 2 -41.36 -25.90 -15.48
CA LEU A 2 -41.03 -24.46 -15.37
C LEU A 2 -40.50 -24.02 -13.97
N GLY A 3 -40.85 -24.72 -12.89
CA GLY A 3 -40.40 -24.34 -11.53
C GLY A 3 -38.93 -24.67 -11.21
N SER A 4 -38.31 -25.62 -11.91
CA SER A 4 -36.92 -26.04 -11.65
C SER A 4 -35.91 -25.13 -12.35
N GLU A 5 -36.21 -24.66 -13.56
CA GLU A 5 -35.32 -23.75 -14.31
C GLU A 5 -35.28 -22.36 -13.69
N THR A 6 -36.43 -21.83 -13.24
CA THR A 6 -36.50 -20.56 -12.51
C THR A 6 -35.71 -20.60 -11.21
N ASN A 7 -35.69 -21.75 -10.51
CA ASN A 7 -34.95 -21.90 -9.26
C ASN A 7 -33.43 -21.88 -9.50
N ILE A 8 -32.94 -22.63 -10.49
CA ILE A 8 -31.50 -22.69 -10.80
C ILE A 8 -31.01 -21.33 -11.31
N ALA A 9 -31.74 -20.69 -12.22
CA ALA A 9 -31.37 -19.36 -12.72
C ALA A 9 -31.32 -18.32 -11.58
N THR A 10 -32.29 -18.36 -10.67
CA THR A 10 -32.33 -17.48 -9.50
C THR A 10 -31.20 -17.78 -8.51
N ALA A 11 -30.89 -19.05 -8.28
CA ALA A 11 -29.79 -19.48 -7.41
C ALA A 11 -28.43 -19.05 -7.98
N VAL A 12 -28.21 -19.20 -9.29
CA VAL A 12 -27.00 -18.73 -9.97
C VAL A 12 -26.89 -17.21 -9.90
N ALA A 13 -27.99 -16.48 -10.12
CA ALA A 13 -28.01 -15.03 -9.99
C ALA A 13 -27.68 -14.57 -8.56
N ALA A 14 -28.30 -15.19 -7.54
CA ALA A 14 -28.04 -14.88 -6.13
C ALA A 14 -26.59 -15.23 -5.73
N PHE A 15 -26.08 -16.37 -6.20
CA PHE A 15 -24.69 -16.77 -5.99
C PHE A 15 -23.74 -15.71 -6.55
N TRP A 16 -23.92 -15.30 -7.80
CA TRP A 16 -23.08 -14.28 -8.42
C TRP A 16 -23.23 -12.92 -7.76
N LEU A 17 -24.44 -12.51 -7.35
CA LEU A 17 -24.67 -11.26 -6.64
C LEU A 17 -23.87 -11.21 -5.33
N ILE A 18 -23.95 -12.28 -4.54
CA ILE A 18 -23.22 -12.40 -3.27
C ILE A 18 -21.72 -12.38 -3.53
N TRP A 19 -21.23 -13.21 -4.44
CA TRP A 19 -19.81 -13.29 -4.76
C TRP A 19 -19.26 -11.98 -5.29
N PHE A 20 -19.99 -11.32 -6.18
CA PHE A 20 -19.52 -10.09 -6.82
C PHE A 20 -19.36 -8.97 -5.80
N VAL A 21 -20.32 -8.77 -4.90
CA VAL A 21 -20.23 -7.76 -3.83
C VAL A 21 -19.10 -8.12 -2.87
N ASN A 22 -19.04 -9.38 -2.42
CA ASN A 22 -18.02 -9.82 -1.46
C ASN A 22 -16.60 -9.80 -2.02
N LEU A 23 -16.41 -9.92 -3.34
CA LEU A 23 -15.09 -9.85 -3.95
C LEU A 23 -14.72 -8.41 -4.36
N THR A 24 -15.67 -7.64 -4.87
CA THR A 24 -15.41 -6.28 -5.37
C THR A 24 -15.02 -5.33 -4.24
N VAL A 25 -15.70 -5.39 -3.09
CA VAL A 25 -15.42 -4.51 -1.94
C VAL A 25 -13.98 -4.65 -1.42
N PRO A 26 -13.48 -5.84 -1.04
CA PRO A 26 -12.11 -5.98 -0.56
C PRO A 26 -11.07 -5.71 -1.65
N LEU A 27 -11.35 -6.02 -2.92
CA LEU A 27 -10.46 -5.66 -4.03
C LEU A 27 -10.35 -4.15 -4.22
N ALA A 28 -11.47 -3.43 -4.16
CA ALA A 28 -11.50 -1.97 -4.25
C ALA A 28 -10.77 -1.31 -3.08
N ILE A 29 -10.97 -1.79 -1.85
CA ILE A 29 -10.25 -1.31 -0.67
C ILE A 29 -8.74 -1.56 -0.85
N ARG A 30 -8.34 -2.77 -1.27
CA ARG A 30 -6.94 -3.13 -1.46
C ARG A 30 -6.28 -2.30 -2.57
N SER A 31 -6.97 -2.03 -3.68
CA SER A 31 -6.44 -1.21 -4.77
C SER A 31 -6.31 0.25 -4.35
N MET A 32 -7.32 0.80 -3.67
CA MET A 32 -7.30 2.17 -3.15
C MET A 32 -6.18 2.35 -2.12
N ALA A 33 -6.03 1.42 -1.18
CA ALA A 33 -4.96 1.45 -0.19
C ALA A 33 -3.57 1.38 -0.84
N ARG A 34 -3.40 0.56 -1.89
CA ARG A 34 -2.14 0.53 -2.66
C ARG A 34 -1.88 1.84 -3.38
N ALA A 35 -2.88 2.39 -4.06
CA ALA A 35 -2.76 3.67 -4.75
C ALA A 35 -2.39 4.79 -3.77
N MET A 36 -3.12 4.90 -2.66
CA MET A 36 -2.80 5.83 -1.57
C MET A 36 -1.40 5.59 -1.01
N GLY A 37 -0.98 4.34 -0.85
CA GLY A 37 0.40 4.00 -0.47
C GLY A 37 1.44 4.55 -1.44
N THR A 38 1.18 4.56 -2.75
CA THR A 38 2.09 5.16 -3.75
C THR A 38 2.11 6.69 -3.71
N TYR A 39 0.97 7.34 -3.44
CA TYR A 39 0.91 8.79 -3.26
C TYR A 39 1.55 9.24 -1.94
N ALA A 40 1.32 8.48 -0.85
CA ALA A 40 2.04 8.64 0.40
C ALA A 40 3.53 8.38 0.22
N ALA A 41 3.92 7.37 -0.57
CA ALA A 41 5.34 7.15 -0.91
C ALA A 41 5.95 8.39 -1.58
N ARG A 42 5.23 9.04 -2.51
CA ARG A 42 5.65 10.33 -3.11
C ARG A 42 5.68 11.49 -2.12
N SER A 43 4.88 11.46 -1.05
CA SER A 43 4.91 12.50 -0.01
C SER A 43 6.13 12.42 0.91
N HIS A 44 7.07 11.50 0.67
CA HIS A 44 8.33 11.41 1.43
C HIS A 44 9.44 12.30 0.85
N ALA A 45 9.22 12.92 -0.31
CA ALA A 45 10.13 13.92 -0.87
C ALA A 45 9.77 15.33 -0.38
N ASP A 46 10.78 16.14 -0.14
CA ASP A 46 10.68 17.57 0.07
C ASP A 46 10.49 18.27 -1.29
N PRO A 47 9.46 19.13 -1.47
CA PRO A 47 9.17 19.73 -2.77
C PRO A 47 10.18 20.81 -3.20
N LEU A 48 10.94 21.38 -2.26
CA LEU A 48 11.90 22.44 -2.55
C LEU A 48 13.21 21.88 -3.11
N THR A 49 13.65 20.74 -2.59
CA THR A 49 14.96 20.14 -2.90
C THR A 49 14.86 18.79 -3.64
N GLY A 50 13.71 18.14 -3.62
CA GLY A 50 13.52 16.77 -4.11
C GLY A 50 14.17 15.70 -3.22
N LEU A 51 14.86 16.07 -2.14
CA LEU A 51 15.45 15.15 -1.17
C LEU A 51 14.37 14.48 -0.32
N LEU A 52 14.73 13.45 0.45
CA LEU A 52 13.80 12.91 1.44
C LEU A 52 13.48 13.99 2.49
N ASN A 53 12.20 14.22 2.75
CA ASN A 53 11.78 15.00 3.88
C ASN A 53 12.04 14.24 5.19
N ARG A 54 11.86 14.92 6.32
CA ARG A 54 12.11 14.36 7.66
C ARG A 54 11.44 12.99 7.90
N ARG A 55 10.19 12.80 7.43
CA ARG A 55 9.46 11.53 7.59
C ARG A 55 10.04 10.45 6.68
N GLY A 56 10.30 10.79 5.41
CA GLY A 56 10.92 9.89 4.43
C GLY A 56 12.28 9.38 4.85
N PHE A 57 13.10 10.28 5.38
CA PHE A 57 14.41 9.96 5.91
C PHE A 57 14.32 9.02 7.11
N ALA A 58 13.48 9.34 8.11
CA ALA A 58 13.30 8.51 9.29
C ALA A 58 12.81 7.08 8.95
N ASP A 59 11.88 6.96 8.01
CA ASP A 59 11.38 5.66 7.55
C ASP A 59 12.46 4.87 6.80
N ALA A 60 13.30 5.53 6.00
CA ALA A 60 14.42 4.88 5.32
C ALA A 60 15.47 4.37 6.31
N VAL A 61 15.84 5.18 7.30
CA VAL A 61 16.76 4.77 8.39
C VAL A 61 16.16 3.61 9.17
N ARG A 62 14.88 3.68 9.54
CA ARG A 62 14.19 2.60 10.26
C ARG A 62 14.24 1.29 9.49
N ARG A 63 13.92 1.29 8.19
CA ARG A 63 13.99 0.08 7.35
C ARG A 63 15.40 -0.52 7.33
N ARG A 64 16.44 0.32 7.29
CA ARG A 64 17.84 -0.11 7.32
C ARG A 64 18.24 -0.74 8.65
N LEU A 65 17.67 -0.27 9.76
CA LEU A 65 17.90 -0.81 11.11
C LEU A 65 17.10 -2.08 11.40
N THR A 66 15.90 -2.21 10.84
CA THR A 66 15.02 -3.38 11.08
C THR A 66 15.27 -4.55 10.13
N GLY A 67 16.00 -4.34 9.02
CA GLY A 67 16.44 -5.44 8.17
C GLY A 67 17.51 -6.27 8.88
N THR A 68 17.65 -7.55 8.53
CA THR A 68 18.74 -8.40 9.03
C THR A 68 20.07 -7.79 8.60
N PRO A 69 20.85 -7.19 9.52
CA PRO A 69 22.13 -6.61 9.15
C PRO A 69 23.09 -7.75 8.80
N ASP A 70 23.88 -7.57 7.75
CA ASP A 70 25.05 -8.41 7.54
C ASP A 70 26.02 -8.20 8.72
N ALA A 71 26.82 -9.21 9.06
CA ALA A 71 27.61 -9.24 10.30
C ALA A 71 28.52 -8.00 10.50
N ASP A 72 28.95 -7.38 9.39
CA ASP A 72 29.85 -6.22 9.37
C ASP A 72 29.17 -4.93 8.85
N SER A 73 27.84 -4.83 8.92
CA SER A 73 27.13 -3.66 8.41
C SER A 73 27.19 -2.47 9.38
N HIS A 74 27.90 -1.41 9.00
CA HIS A 74 27.92 -0.12 9.72
C HIS A 74 26.95 0.91 9.11
N LEU A 75 26.38 1.79 9.95
CA LEU A 75 25.55 2.92 9.54
C LEU A 75 26.18 4.23 10.01
N GLY A 76 26.53 5.09 9.07
CA GLY A 76 26.99 6.47 9.34
C GLY A 76 25.92 7.50 9.02
N LEU A 77 25.89 8.59 9.79
CA LEU A 77 25.02 9.74 9.56
C LEU A 77 25.87 11.00 9.44
N LEU A 78 25.67 11.77 8.37
CA LEU A 78 26.22 13.12 8.22
C LEU A 78 25.06 14.11 8.26
N MET A 79 25.20 15.13 9.11
CA MET A 79 24.29 16.26 9.16
C MET A 79 25.04 17.49 8.66
N VAL A 80 24.51 18.14 7.64
CA VAL A 80 25.06 19.36 7.07
C VAL A 80 24.13 20.49 7.47
N ASP A 81 24.68 21.49 8.14
CA ASP A 81 24.03 22.77 8.36
C ASP A 81 24.67 23.81 7.44
N LEU A 82 23.86 24.74 6.94
CA LEU A 82 24.35 25.82 6.09
C LEU A 82 24.48 27.07 6.94
N ASP A 83 25.72 27.50 7.15
CA ASP A 83 26.02 28.83 7.70
C ASP A 83 26.10 29.86 6.55
N ASP A 84 25.72 31.11 6.82
CA ASP A 84 25.68 32.24 5.87
C ASP A 84 26.99 32.50 5.09
#